data_AF-A0A3P6G591-F1
#
_entry.id   AF-A0A3P6G591-F1
#
_cell.length_a   1.000
_cell.length_b   1.000
_cell.length_c   1.000
_cell.angle_alpha   90.00
_cell.angle_beta   90.00
_cell.angle_gamma   90.00
#
_symmetry.space_group_name_H-M   'P 1'
#
loop_
_entity.id
_entity.type
_entity.pdbx_description
1 polymer ?
#
loop_
_entity_poly.entity_id
_entity_poly.type
_entity_poly.pdbx_seq_one_letter_code
_entity_poly.pdbx_strand_id
1 'polypeptide(L)'
;MGKFTTLSGKLKDRASQMKLNVVYLCSSVNTKNIDEAILKATTHTSNKPPSDKYVKFLQSTMATCYCPQTISGIVQRLCVTTDVCVASKCLILIHNMIKSEKGYEGEDGHRGTNSHRNLIYNQGESNLKLDDLNVGSSCFTIELVPWVQWYKKYLNIYLCIAEINARPDTSMERPNIIVIRMIGLMEQDYVSVIRLIKIRFEELDKRTADPAEMIPVLVRLDKCRESLSEFCWRCEPLDKEFWDLVLKLKAN
;
A
#
# COMPACT_ATOMS: atom_id res chain seq x y z
N MET A 1 24.71 -22.61 -11.73
CA MET A 1 23.59 -22.09 -12.55
C MET A 1 23.30 -20.58 -12.42
N GLY A 2 23.92 -19.80 -11.52
CA GLY A 2 23.59 -18.37 -11.35
C GLY A 2 24.12 -17.38 -12.42
N LYS A 3 25.12 -17.74 -13.23
CA LYS A 3 25.76 -16.77 -14.17
C LYS A 3 24.83 -16.37 -15.34
N PHE A 4 24.05 -17.30 -15.87
CA PHE A 4 23.16 -17.05 -17.01
C PHE A 4 21.96 -16.17 -16.66
N THR A 5 21.34 -16.37 -15.50
CA THR A 5 20.23 -15.53 -15.03
C THR A 5 20.68 -14.11 -14.74
N THR A 6 21.85 -13.93 -14.13
CA THR A 6 22.46 -12.61 -13.93
C THR A 6 22.79 -11.92 -15.25
N LEU A 7 23.29 -12.65 -16.25
CA LEU A 7 23.62 -12.09 -17.56
C LEU A 7 22.36 -11.65 -18.32
N SER A 8 21.31 -12.49 -18.30
CA SER A 8 20.00 -12.16 -18.86
C SER A 8 19.39 -10.93 -18.19
N GLY A 9 19.50 -10.82 -16.86
CA GLY A 9 19.04 -9.63 -16.13
C GLY A 9 19.78 -8.36 -16.58
N LYS A 10 21.11 -8.43 -16.73
CA LYS A 10 21.92 -7.28 -17.20
C LYS A 10 21.51 -6.84 -18.59
N LEU A 11 21.19 -7.79 -19.47
CA LEU A 11 20.75 -7.52 -20.83
C LEU A 11 19.37 -6.83 -20.84
N LYS A 12 18.42 -7.31 -20.01
CA LYS A 12 17.10 -6.68 -19.85
C LYS A 12 17.19 -5.27 -19.26
N ASP A 13 18.08 -5.07 -18.28
CA ASP A 13 18.32 -3.75 -17.68
C ASP A 13 18.88 -2.77 -18.73
N ARG A 14 19.87 -3.20 -19.54
CA ARG A 14 20.41 -2.38 -20.64
C ARG A 14 19.38 -2.10 -21.75
N ALA A 15 18.60 -3.10 -22.13
CA ALA A 15 17.53 -2.93 -23.12
C ALA A 15 16.48 -1.91 -22.65
N SER A 16 16.12 -1.94 -21.37
CA SER A 16 15.20 -0.97 -20.76
C SER A 16 15.75 0.46 -20.80
N GLN A 17 17.04 0.63 -20.45
CA GLN A 17 17.72 1.93 -20.53
C GLN A 17 17.84 2.44 -21.97
N MET A 18 18.11 1.55 -22.92
CA MET A 18 18.22 1.94 -24.33
C MET A 18 16.85 2.36 -24.90
N LYS A 19 15.79 1.62 -24.56
CA LYS A 19 14.41 2.00 -24.90
C LYS A 19 14.06 3.38 -24.35
N LEU A 20 14.44 3.66 -23.10
CA LEU A 20 14.25 4.97 -22.48
C LEU A 20 15.00 6.07 -23.24
N ASN A 21 16.29 5.88 -23.55
CA ASN A 21 17.05 6.89 -24.30
C ASN A 21 16.45 7.23 -25.67
N VAL A 22 15.82 6.26 -26.34
CA VAL A 22 15.13 6.48 -27.63
C VAL A 22 13.81 7.21 -27.45
N VAL A 23 12.99 6.80 -26.48
CA VAL A 23 11.70 7.47 -26.19
C VAL A 23 11.93 8.94 -25.80
N TYR A 24 13.03 9.22 -25.10
CA TYR A 24 13.30 10.53 -24.53
C TYR A 24 14.04 11.52 -25.46
N LEU A 25 14.17 11.21 -26.77
CA LEU A 25 14.81 12.11 -27.74
C LEU A 25 14.12 13.48 -27.88
N CYS A 26 12.85 13.60 -27.47
CA CYS A 26 12.04 14.82 -27.65
C CYS A 26 11.33 15.29 -26.36
N SER A 27 11.81 14.91 -25.19
CA SER A 27 11.14 15.14 -23.90
C SER A 27 12.05 15.84 -22.89
N SER A 28 11.48 16.35 -21.80
CA SER A 28 12.26 17.10 -20.80
C SER A 28 13.32 16.23 -20.11
N VAL A 29 14.40 16.88 -19.67
CA VAL A 29 15.51 16.21 -18.98
C VAL A 29 15.05 15.62 -17.64
N ASN A 30 14.11 16.27 -16.96
CA ASN A 30 13.61 15.82 -15.66
C ASN A 30 12.81 14.52 -15.77
N THR A 31 11.97 14.40 -16.80
CA THR A 31 11.18 13.19 -17.02
C THR A 31 12.07 12.00 -17.37
N LYS A 32 13.11 12.23 -18.17
CA LYS A 32 14.16 11.23 -18.44
C LYS A 32 14.85 10.76 -17.15
N ASN A 33 15.24 11.70 -16.30
CA ASN A 33 15.94 11.40 -15.04
C ASN A 33 15.06 10.60 -14.06
N ILE A 34 13.74 10.89 -14.01
CA ILE A 34 12.78 10.16 -13.20
C ILE A 34 12.67 8.71 -13.66
N ASP A 35 12.40 8.49 -14.96
CA ASP A 35 12.28 7.13 -15.48
C ASP A 35 13.58 6.35 -15.35
N GLU A 36 14.73 7.01 -15.55
CA GLU A 36 16.03 6.39 -15.36
C GLU A 36 16.26 6.00 -13.89
N ALA A 37 15.88 6.85 -12.94
CA ALA A 37 15.94 6.54 -11.52
C ALA A 37 15.01 5.37 -11.16
N ILE A 38 13.80 5.31 -11.72
CA ILE A 38 12.87 4.18 -11.55
C ILE A 38 13.55 2.90 -12.04
N LEU A 39 14.09 2.88 -13.27
CA LEU A 39 14.78 1.70 -13.83
C LEU A 39 15.97 1.25 -12.97
N LYS A 40 16.78 2.20 -12.50
CA LYS A 40 17.95 1.89 -11.64
C LYS A 40 17.55 1.44 -10.24
N ALA A 41 16.42 1.90 -9.72
CA ALA A 41 15.87 1.46 -8.44
C ALA A 41 15.27 0.04 -8.52
N THR A 42 14.83 -0.39 -9.70
CA THR A 42 14.03 -1.62 -9.91
C THR A 42 14.70 -2.57 -10.91
N THR A 43 16.01 -2.76 -10.78
CA THR A 43 16.81 -3.63 -11.66
C THR A 43 16.47 -5.12 -11.50
N HIS A 44 16.70 -5.92 -12.54
CA HIS A 44 16.51 -7.38 -12.50
C HIS A 44 17.68 -8.11 -11.79
N THR A 45 18.83 -7.45 -11.71
CA THR A 45 20.13 -8.10 -11.44
C THR A 45 20.54 -8.15 -9.97
N SER A 46 19.83 -7.43 -9.10
CA SER A 46 20.16 -7.31 -7.69
C SER A 46 19.04 -7.88 -6.84
N ASN A 47 19.36 -8.78 -5.91
CA ASN A 47 18.42 -9.25 -4.89
C ASN A 47 18.30 -8.26 -3.71
N LYS A 48 19.00 -7.12 -3.77
CA LYS A 48 18.93 -6.07 -2.76
C LYS A 48 17.70 -5.18 -2.99
N PRO A 49 17.15 -4.55 -1.94
CA PRO A 49 16.10 -3.53 -2.11
C PRO A 49 16.56 -2.35 -2.98
N PRO A 50 15.63 -1.49 -3.41
CA PRO A 50 15.97 -0.25 -4.12
C PRO A 50 17.00 0.57 -3.34
N SER A 51 18.00 1.13 -4.02
CA SER A 51 19.02 1.96 -3.36
C SER A 51 18.41 3.25 -2.82
N ASP A 52 18.75 3.58 -1.57
CA ASP A 52 18.33 4.82 -0.88
C ASP A 52 18.56 6.08 -1.71
N LYS A 53 19.62 6.13 -2.52
CA LYS A 53 19.89 7.25 -3.42
C LYS A 53 18.71 7.51 -4.35
N TYR A 54 18.20 6.46 -4.99
CA TYR A 54 17.08 6.58 -5.92
C TYR A 54 15.75 6.74 -5.19
N VAL A 55 15.58 6.05 -4.04
CA VAL A 55 14.37 6.21 -3.21
C VAL A 55 14.19 7.68 -2.79
N LYS A 56 15.23 8.31 -2.23
CA LYS A 56 15.19 9.71 -1.79
C LYS A 56 14.94 10.68 -2.95
N PHE A 57 15.58 10.44 -4.09
CA PHE A 57 15.34 11.24 -5.29
C PHE A 57 13.87 11.14 -5.74
N LEU A 58 13.31 9.92 -5.84
CA LEU A 58 11.91 9.74 -6.23
C LEU A 58 10.96 10.35 -5.19
N GLN A 59 11.25 10.22 -3.89
CA GLN A 59 10.48 10.87 -2.83
C GLN A 59 10.50 12.41 -2.94
N SER A 60 11.61 13.03 -3.33
CA SER A 60 11.64 14.48 -3.54
C SER A 60 10.72 14.95 -4.67
N THR A 61 10.35 14.08 -5.62
CA THR A 61 9.40 14.44 -6.67
C THR A 61 7.96 14.49 -6.18
N MET A 62 7.66 13.90 -5.02
CA MET A 62 6.30 13.79 -4.49
C MET A 62 5.69 15.16 -4.14
N ALA A 63 6.51 16.10 -3.69
CA ALA A 63 6.09 17.48 -3.41
C ALA A 63 6.13 18.40 -4.65
N THR A 64 6.28 17.85 -5.86
CA THR A 64 6.47 18.62 -7.10
C THR A 64 5.41 18.27 -8.15
N CYS A 65 5.35 19.03 -9.25
CA CYS A 65 4.46 18.73 -10.38
C CYS A 65 4.75 17.39 -11.07
N TYR A 66 5.90 16.75 -10.80
CA TYR A 66 6.27 15.45 -11.35
C TYR A 66 5.68 14.26 -10.59
N CYS A 67 5.03 14.48 -9.45
CA CYS A 67 4.46 13.42 -8.61
C CYS A 67 3.56 12.43 -9.39
N PRO A 68 2.56 12.88 -10.20
CA PRO A 68 1.71 11.96 -10.96
C PRO A 68 2.50 11.08 -11.94
N GLN A 69 3.55 11.64 -12.54
CA GLN A 69 4.41 10.92 -13.47
C GLN A 69 5.28 9.89 -12.77
N THR A 70 5.88 10.25 -11.63
CA THR A 70 6.67 9.32 -10.82
C THR A 70 5.84 8.12 -10.38
N ILE A 71 4.63 8.38 -9.86
CA ILE A 71 3.70 7.31 -9.47
C ILE A 71 3.35 6.43 -10.67
N SER A 72 2.97 7.05 -11.80
CA SER A 72 2.58 6.34 -13.01
C SER A 72 3.70 5.46 -13.55
N GLY A 73 4.93 5.96 -13.60
CA GLY A 73 6.08 5.18 -14.04
C GLY A 73 6.34 3.95 -13.15
N ILE A 74 6.18 4.07 -11.83
CA ILE A 74 6.34 2.95 -10.90
C ILE A 74 5.22 1.92 -11.07
N VAL A 75 3.96 2.37 -11.12
CA VAL A 75 2.78 1.50 -11.29
C VAL A 75 2.82 0.81 -12.63
N GLN A 76 3.09 1.52 -13.72
CA GLN A 76 3.22 0.95 -15.06
C GLN A 76 4.31 -0.14 -15.08
N ARG A 77 5.46 0.11 -14.44
CA ARG A 77 6.53 -0.89 -14.37
C ARG A 77 6.13 -2.13 -13.57
N LEU A 78 5.35 -1.97 -12.50
CA LEU A 78 4.79 -3.09 -11.75
C LEU A 78 3.81 -3.90 -12.60
N CYS A 79 2.95 -3.23 -13.36
CA CYS A 79 1.93 -3.89 -14.18
C CYS A 79 2.56 -4.75 -15.29
N VAL A 80 3.59 -4.24 -15.97
CA VAL A 80 4.17 -4.91 -17.14
C VAL A 80 5.29 -5.91 -16.82
N THR A 81 5.72 -6.00 -15.57
CA THR A 81 6.85 -6.87 -15.21
C THR A 81 6.37 -8.26 -14.83
N THR A 82 7.01 -9.26 -15.42
CA THR A 82 6.88 -10.66 -14.98
C THR A 82 8.00 -11.07 -14.01
N ASP A 83 8.93 -10.16 -13.70
CA ASP A 83 10.09 -10.45 -12.86
C ASP A 83 9.80 -10.14 -11.38
N VAL A 84 9.94 -11.15 -10.52
CA VAL A 84 9.63 -11.04 -9.08
C VAL A 84 10.53 -10.04 -8.34
N CYS A 85 11.80 -9.89 -8.74
CA CYS A 85 12.71 -8.92 -8.14
C CYS A 85 12.33 -7.49 -8.54
N VAL A 86 11.92 -7.28 -9.79
CA VAL A 86 11.42 -5.97 -10.24
C VAL A 86 10.10 -5.64 -9.53
N ALA A 87 9.16 -6.60 -9.49
CA ALA A 87 7.86 -6.43 -8.84
C ALA A 87 8.01 -6.06 -7.36
N SER A 88 8.81 -6.81 -6.60
CA SER A 88 9.09 -6.53 -5.18
C SER A 88 9.65 -5.12 -4.97
N LYS A 89 10.62 -4.69 -5.80
CA LYS A 89 11.19 -3.35 -5.75
C LYS A 89 10.16 -2.26 -6.06
N CYS A 90 9.30 -2.47 -7.05
CA CYS A 90 8.22 -1.53 -7.35
C CYS A 90 7.25 -1.40 -6.17
N LEU A 91 6.84 -2.50 -5.54
CA LEU A 91 5.98 -2.48 -4.36
C LEU A 91 6.63 -1.73 -3.18
N ILE A 92 7.95 -1.90 -2.96
CA ILE A 92 8.69 -1.15 -1.94
C ILE A 92 8.68 0.35 -2.25
N LEU A 93 8.92 0.74 -3.51
CA LEU A 93 8.84 2.14 -3.91
C LEU A 93 7.44 2.73 -3.68
N ILE A 94 6.38 2.02 -4.08
CA ILE A 94 4.99 2.43 -3.83
C ILE A 94 4.74 2.67 -2.34
N HIS A 95 5.14 1.74 -1.47
CA HIS A 95 4.99 1.90 -0.03
C HIS A 95 5.76 3.11 0.52
N ASN A 96 6.96 3.38 -0.01
CA ASN A 96 7.73 4.56 0.37
C ASN A 96 7.05 5.87 -0.06
N MET A 97 6.40 5.91 -1.23
CA MET A 97 5.63 7.08 -1.69
C MET A 97 4.39 7.32 -0.83
N ILE A 98 3.72 6.24 -0.41
CA ILE A 98 2.58 6.29 0.52
C ILE A 98 3.01 6.83 1.89
N LYS A 99 4.17 6.40 2.40
CA LYS A 99 4.68 6.82 3.71
C LYS A 99 5.20 8.25 3.74
N SER A 100 5.76 8.76 2.64
CA SER A 100 6.29 10.13 2.57
C SER A 100 5.21 11.22 2.68
N GLU A 101 3.93 10.87 2.62
CA GLU A 101 2.81 11.80 2.81
C GLU A 101 2.63 12.28 4.25
N LYS A 102 3.28 11.63 5.24
CA LYS A 102 3.22 12.05 6.63
C LYS A 102 4.10 13.29 6.87
N GLY A 103 3.57 14.47 6.56
CA GLY A 103 4.33 15.72 6.67
C GLY A 103 3.56 17.00 6.98
N TYR A 104 2.23 17.03 6.97
CA TYR A 104 1.47 18.23 7.35
C TYR A 104 0.14 17.86 8.04
N GLU A 105 0.20 17.59 9.34
CA GLU A 105 -0.93 17.85 10.24
C GLU A 105 -0.88 19.35 10.58
N GLY A 106 -1.21 20.17 9.59
CA GLY A 106 -1.52 21.58 9.81
C GLY A 106 -3.04 21.69 9.93
N GLU A 107 -3.49 22.18 11.08
CA GLU A 107 -4.84 22.67 11.32
C GLU A 107 -5.15 23.80 10.33
N ASP A 108 -5.51 23.48 9.09
CA ASP A 108 -6.22 24.36 8.18
C ASP A 108 -6.82 23.50 7.07
N GLY A 109 -8.11 23.19 7.25
CA GLY A 109 -8.87 22.32 6.39
C GLY A 109 -8.98 22.89 4.98
N HIS A 110 -8.19 22.34 4.06
CA HIS A 110 -8.55 22.11 2.66
C HIS A 110 -7.84 20.82 2.25
N ARG A 111 -8.53 19.68 2.45
CA ARG A 111 -8.12 18.35 1.97
C ARG A 111 -8.12 18.36 0.43
N GLY A 112 -7.06 18.92 -0.14
CA GLY A 112 -6.84 19.00 -1.57
C GLY A 112 -6.95 17.59 -2.16
N THR A 113 -7.80 17.47 -3.17
CA THR A 113 -8.28 16.26 -3.85
C THR A 113 -7.20 15.37 -4.51
N ASN A 114 -5.92 15.54 -4.18
CA ASN A 114 -4.78 14.91 -4.85
C ASN A 114 -3.79 14.27 -3.86
N SER A 115 -4.28 13.47 -2.91
CA SER A 115 -3.39 12.60 -2.13
C SER A 115 -2.62 11.66 -3.06
N HIS A 116 -1.33 11.44 -2.78
CA HIS A 116 -0.51 10.47 -3.51
C HIS A 116 -1.17 9.07 -3.53
N ARG A 117 -1.94 8.74 -2.48
CA ARG A 117 -2.69 7.49 -2.39
C ARG A 117 -3.79 7.41 -3.43
N ASN A 118 -4.53 8.50 -3.65
CA ASN A 118 -5.59 8.57 -4.66
C ASN A 118 -5.01 8.40 -6.06
N LEU A 119 -3.84 8.99 -6.34
CA LEU A 119 -3.14 8.81 -7.62
C LEU A 119 -2.74 7.34 -7.84
N ILE A 120 -2.17 6.68 -6.83
CA ILE A 120 -1.81 5.25 -6.91
C ILE A 120 -3.06 4.38 -7.10
N TYR A 121 -4.14 4.68 -6.37
CA TYR A 121 -5.40 3.94 -6.43
C TYR A 121 -6.06 4.07 -7.81
N ASN A 122 -6.14 5.30 -8.34
CA ASN A 122 -6.75 5.60 -9.65
C ASN A 122 -5.93 5.06 -10.82
N GLN A 123 -4.60 5.18 -10.77
CA GLN A 123 -3.73 4.65 -11.83
C GLN A 123 -3.59 3.13 -11.79
N GLY A 124 -3.84 2.51 -10.63
CA GLY A 124 -3.83 1.06 -10.46
C GLY A 124 -5.08 0.34 -10.97
N GLU A 125 -6.02 1.01 -11.65
CA GLU A 125 -7.31 0.44 -12.08
C GLU A 125 -8.00 -0.37 -10.98
N SER A 126 -8.18 0.22 -9.78
CA SER A 126 -8.78 -0.37 -8.58
C SER A 126 -8.03 -1.53 -7.91
N ASN A 127 -6.94 -2.04 -8.49
CA ASN A 127 -6.12 -3.10 -7.90
C ASN A 127 -4.74 -3.09 -8.53
N LEU A 128 -3.65 -2.85 -7.79
CA LEU A 128 -2.26 -2.94 -8.31
C LEU A 128 -2.11 -4.20 -9.18
N LYS A 129 -2.19 -4.07 -10.50
CA LYS A 129 -2.15 -5.22 -11.40
C LYS A 129 -0.74 -5.76 -11.37
N LEU A 130 -0.66 -7.07 -11.22
CA LEU A 130 0.61 -7.78 -11.26
C LEU A 130 0.33 -8.97 -12.14
N ASP A 131 0.94 -8.97 -13.31
CA ASP A 131 0.88 -10.07 -14.26
C ASP A 131 1.45 -11.35 -13.63
N ASP A 132 1.17 -12.49 -14.26
CA ASP A 132 1.67 -13.79 -13.80
C ASP A 132 3.19 -13.73 -13.67
N LEU A 133 3.65 -13.74 -12.41
CA LEU A 133 5.06 -13.69 -12.09
C LEU A 133 5.73 -14.91 -12.68
N ASN A 134 6.77 -14.69 -13.47
CA ASN A 134 7.60 -15.75 -13.98
C ASN A 134 8.33 -16.38 -12.79
N VAL A 135 7.85 -17.56 -12.37
CA VAL A 135 8.51 -18.38 -11.37
C VAL A 135 9.78 -18.92 -12.01
N GLY A 136 10.87 -18.15 -11.90
CA GLY A 136 12.19 -18.62 -12.27
C GLY A 136 12.53 -19.90 -11.51
N SER A 137 13.37 -20.75 -12.09
CA SER A 137 13.76 -22.05 -11.51
C SER A 137 14.68 -21.96 -10.29
N SER A 138 14.79 -20.79 -9.64
CA SER A 138 15.65 -20.60 -8.48
C SER A 138 14.83 -20.68 -7.18
N CYS A 139 15.39 -21.30 -6.15
CA CYS A 139 14.75 -21.39 -4.82
C CYS A 139 14.34 -20.02 -4.29
N PHE A 140 15.22 -19.02 -4.47
CA PHE A 140 14.96 -17.63 -4.10
C PHE A 140 13.71 -17.05 -4.76
N THR A 141 13.53 -17.23 -6.07
CA THR A 141 12.36 -16.70 -6.77
C THR A 141 11.08 -17.43 -6.38
N ILE A 142 11.15 -18.74 -6.13
CA ILE A 142 10.01 -19.54 -5.66
C ILE A 142 9.54 -19.08 -4.28
N GLU A 143 10.48 -18.86 -3.35
CA GLU A 143 10.17 -18.37 -2.00
C GLU A 143 9.64 -16.94 -2.01
N LEU A 144 10.15 -16.07 -2.89
CA LEU A 144 9.80 -14.65 -2.91
C LEU A 144 8.41 -14.38 -3.52
N VAL A 145 7.95 -15.19 -4.48
CA VAL A 145 6.64 -15.00 -5.14
C VAL A 145 5.46 -14.88 -4.17
N PRO A 146 5.24 -15.81 -3.20
CA PRO A 146 4.12 -15.68 -2.26
C PRO A 146 4.22 -14.41 -1.40
N TRP A 147 5.43 -13.99 -1.00
CA TRP A 147 5.62 -12.73 -0.27
C TRP A 147 5.26 -11.52 -1.13
N VAL A 148 5.64 -11.50 -2.41
CA VAL A 148 5.30 -10.40 -3.33
C VAL A 148 3.79 -10.33 -3.56
N GLN A 149 3.13 -11.48 -3.74
CA GLN A 149 1.67 -11.55 -3.88
C GLN A 149 0.96 -11.09 -2.60
N TRP A 150 1.43 -11.53 -1.43
CA TRP A 150 0.89 -11.10 -0.15
C TRP A 150 1.09 -9.59 0.06
N TYR A 151 2.29 -9.08 -0.23
CA TYR A 151 2.62 -7.66 -0.03
C TYR A 151 1.84 -6.74 -0.98
N LYS A 152 1.58 -7.18 -2.22
CA LYS A 152 0.63 -6.53 -3.12
C LYS A 152 -0.77 -6.45 -2.49
N LYS A 153 -1.30 -7.57 -1.98
CA LYS A 153 -2.62 -7.60 -1.33
C LYS A 153 -2.67 -6.65 -0.14
N TYR A 154 -1.62 -6.66 0.69
CA TYR A 154 -1.46 -5.73 1.81
C TYR A 154 -1.53 -4.26 1.36
N LEU A 155 -0.78 -3.87 0.32
CA LEU A 155 -0.79 -2.49 -0.18
C LEU A 155 -2.15 -2.11 -0.81
N ASN A 156 -2.82 -3.03 -1.51
CA ASN A 156 -4.18 -2.78 -2.01
C ASN A 156 -5.14 -2.52 -0.85
N ILE A 157 -5.14 -3.35 0.19
CA ILE A 157 -6.00 -3.15 1.37
C ILE A 157 -5.68 -1.82 2.04
N TYR A 158 -4.39 -1.47 2.19
CA TYR A 158 -3.98 -0.20 2.77
C TYR A 158 -4.54 1.00 1.98
N LEU A 159 -4.44 0.96 0.65
CA LEU A 159 -4.96 2.01 -0.23
C LEU A 159 -6.50 2.07 -0.17
N CYS A 160 -7.18 0.93 -0.19
CA CYS A 160 -8.64 0.88 -0.07
C CYS A 160 -9.14 1.48 1.26
N ILE A 161 -8.50 1.15 2.38
CA ILE A 161 -8.86 1.71 3.69
C ILE A 161 -8.65 3.23 3.69
N ALA A 162 -7.54 3.71 3.11
CA ALA A 162 -7.28 5.15 3.04
C ALA A 162 -8.35 5.90 2.22
N GLU A 163 -8.87 5.29 1.16
CA GLU A 163 -9.94 5.86 0.32
C GLU A 163 -11.32 5.78 1.01
N ILE A 164 -11.62 4.68 1.72
CA ILE A 164 -12.86 4.56 2.52
C ILE A 164 -12.92 5.67 3.59
N ASN A 165 -11.77 6.02 4.18
CA ASN A 165 -11.65 7.14 5.12
C ASN A 165 -11.78 8.53 4.45
N ALA A 166 -11.89 8.60 3.12
CA ALA A 166 -12.23 9.82 2.36
C ALA A 166 -13.73 9.94 2.11
N ARG A 167 -14.56 9.32 2.96
CA ARG A 167 -16.03 9.34 2.90
C ARG A 167 -16.55 10.78 2.68
N PRO A 168 -17.59 10.96 1.83
CA PRO A 168 -18.24 12.26 1.69
C PRO A 168 -18.92 12.71 3.00
N ASP A 169 -18.55 13.90 3.48
CA ASP A 169 -19.23 14.62 4.57
C ASP A 169 -20.58 15.12 4.08
N THR A 170 -21.56 14.23 4.00
CA THR A 170 -22.93 14.55 3.60
C THR A 170 -23.83 14.53 4.82
N SER A 171 -24.65 15.57 4.98
CA SER A 171 -25.64 15.64 6.05
C SER A 171 -26.58 14.43 5.95
N MET A 172 -26.61 13.64 7.03
CA MET A 172 -27.48 12.47 7.17
C MET A 172 -28.87 12.83 7.68
N GLU A 173 -29.27 14.10 7.64
CA GLU A 173 -30.58 14.56 8.12
C GLU A 173 -31.76 13.96 7.33
N ARG A 174 -31.55 13.64 6.04
CA ARG A 174 -32.54 12.94 5.18
C ARG A 174 -31.84 11.96 4.24
N PRO A 175 -31.36 10.82 4.75
CA PRO A 175 -30.57 9.91 3.94
C PRO A 175 -31.47 9.20 2.92
N ASN A 176 -31.01 9.15 1.68
CA ASN A 176 -31.67 8.39 0.62
C ASN A 176 -31.74 6.90 1.01
N ILE A 177 -32.84 6.21 0.71
CA ILE A 177 -33.03 4.78 1.01
C ILE A 177 -31.88 3.89 0.48
N ILE A 178 -31.27 4.27 -0.65
CA ILE A 178 -30.09 3.61 -1.22
C ILE A 178 -28.88 3.77 -0.29
N VAL A 179 -28.63 4.99 0.20
CA VAL A 179 -27.55 5.28 1.15
C VAL A 179 -27.75 4.51 2.45
N ILE A 180 -28.98 4.45 2.97
CA ILE A 180 -29.32 3.64 4.14
C ILE A 180 -28.97 2.16 3.90
N ARG A 181 -29.29 1.64 2.71
CA ARG A 181 -29.00 0.24 2.36
C ARG A 181 -27.50 -0.02 2.24
N MET A 182 -26.74 0.90 1.63
CA MET A 182 -25.28 0.80 1.54
C MET A 182 -24.63 0.79 2.93
N ILE A 183 -25.02 1.73 3.80
CA ILE A 183 -24.54 1.79 5.18
C ILE A 183 -24.86 0.49 5.92
N GLY A 184 -26.09 -0.02 5.80
CA GLY A 184 -26.48 -1.28 6.45
C GLY A 184 -25.66 -2.50 6.01
N LEU A 185 -25.17 -2.54 4.76
CA LEU A 185 -24.27 -3.60 4.29
C LEU A 185 -22.85 -3.40 4.87
N MET A 186 -22.34 -2.17 4.87
CA MET A 186 -21.04 -1.85 5.45
C MET A 186 -21.00 -2.15 6.96
N GLU A 187 -22.09 -1.86 7.69
CA GLU A 187 -22.25 -2.21 9.10
C GLU A 187 -22.17 -3.73 9.33
N GLN A 188 -22.75 -4.55 8.43
CA GLN A 188 -22.68 -6.02 8.53
C GLN A 188 -21.25 -6.53 8.34
N ASP A 189 -20.52 -5.97 7.39
CA ASP A 189 -19.10 -6.29 7.16
C ASP A 189 -18.26 -5.89 8.37
N TYR A 190 -18.47 -4.69 8.93
CA TYR A 190 -17.81 -4.22 10.15
C TYR A 190 -18.04 -5.17 11.32
N VAL A 191 -19.30 -5.52 11.61
CA VAL A 191 -19.68 -6.44 12.70
C VAL A 191 -18.99 -7.80 12.53
N SER A 192 -18.93 -8.31 11.30
CA SER A 192 -18.31 -9.59 11.00
C SER A 192 -16.80 -9.55 11.26
N VAL A 193 -16.13 -8.49 10.83
CA VAL A 193 -14.69 -8.30 11.07
C VAL A 193 -14.39 -8.13 12.56
N ILE A 194 -15.12 -7.27 13.27
CA ILE A 194 -14.92 -7.04 14.70
C ILE A 194 -15.12 -8.33 15.52
N ARG A 195 -16.14 -9.14 15.20
CA ARG A 195 -16.33 -10.45 15.84
C ARG A 195 -15.13 -11.36 15.64
N LEU A 196 -14.58 -11.44 14.43
CA LEU A 196 -13.42 -12.26 14.14
C LEU A 196 -12.18 -11.78 14.90
N ILE A 197 -11.94 -10.47 14.96
CA ILE A 197 -10.81 -9.90 15.72
C ILE A 197 -11.00 -10.16 17.22
N LYS A 198 -12.22 -9.96 17.75
CA LYS A 198 -12.56 -10.25 19.15
C LYS A 198 -12.21 -11.70 19.52
N ILE A 199 -12.62 -12.67 18.71
CA ILE A 199 -12.31 -14.09 18.92
C ILE A 199 -10.79 -14.31 18.99
N ARG A 200 -10.01 -13.67 18.11
CA ARG A 200 -8.55 -13.78 18.13
C ARG A 200 -7.93 -13.15 19.37
N PHE A 201 -8.46 -12.03 19.84
CA PHE A 201 -8.00 -11.38 21.06
C PHE A 201 -8.33 -12.21 22.30
N GLU A 202 -9.50 -12.85 22.36
CA GLU A 202 -9.85 -13.80 23.42
C GLU A 202 -8.96 -15.05 23.40
N GLU A 203 -8.58 -15.54 22.21
CA GLU A 203 -7.58 -16.63 22.08
C GLU A 203 -6.20 -16.20 22.59
N LEU A 204 -5.77 -14.97 22.26
CA LEU A 204 -4.47 -14.43 22.69
C LEU A 204 -4.41 -14.17 24.20
N ASP A 205 -5.49 -13.64 24.79
CA ASP A 205 -5.65 -13.46 26.24
C ASP A 205 -5.38 -14.77 26.99
N LYS A 206 -5.90 -15.89 26.44
CA LYS A 206 -5.73 -17.23 27.03
C LYS A 206 -4.35 -17.82 26.80
N ARG A 207 -3.63 -17.43 25.74
CA ARG A 207 -2.39 -18.09 25.30
C ARG A 207 -1.11 -17.49 25.92
N THR A 208 -1.21 -16.52 26.82
CA THR A 208 -0.04 -15.86 27.44
C THR A 208 0.94 -15.38 26.36
N ALA A 209 0.42 -14.70 25.32
CA ALA A 209 1.25 -14.09 24.30
C ALA A 209 2.22 -13.08 24.94
N ASP A 210 3.43 -12.95 24.38
CA ASP A 210 4.40 -11.94 24.86
C ASP A 210 3.77 -10.54 24.76
N PRO A 211 3.55 -9.84 25.89
CA PRO A 211 2.95 -8.51 25.89
C PRO A 211 3.73 -7.52 25.01
N ALA A 212 5.05 -7.70 24.86
CA ALA A 212 5.90 -6.81 24.07
C ALA A 212 5.55 -6.80 22.58
N GLU A 213 5.03 -7.90 22.03
CA GLU A 213 4.59 -7.97 20.63
C GLU A 213 3.16 -7.48 20.43
N MET A 214 2.31 -7.65 21.44
CA MET A 214 0.87 -7.36 21.36
C MET A 214 0.55 -5.88 21.60
N ILE A 215 1.18 -5.24 22.59
CA ILE A 215 0.91 -3.84 22.97
C ILE A 215 1.02 -2.87 21.78
N PRO A 216 2.06 -2.94 20.91
CA PRO A 216 2.16 -2.04 19.75
C PRO A 216 0.99 -2.19 18.76
N VAL A 217 0.42 -3.40 18.64
CA VAL A 217 -0.74 -3.65 17.77
C VAL A 217 -1.99 -3.04 18.37
N LEU A 218 -2.22 -3.25 19.67
CA LEU A 218 -3.39 -2.71 20.39
C LEU A 218 -3.38 -1.18 20.45
N VAL A 219 -2.20 -0.55 20.65
CA VAL A 219 -2.06 0.91 20.59
C VAL A 219 -2.39 1.45 19.19
N ARG A 220 -2.01 0.77 18.12
CA ARG A 220 -2.40 1.17 16.75
C ARG A 220 -3.89 1.02 16.52
N LEU A 221 -4.49 -0.06 17.02
CA LEU A 221 -5.92 -0.31 16.88
C LEU A 221 -6.75 0.74 17.64
N ASP A 222 -6.35 1.09 18.85
CA ASP A 222 -6.99 2.11 19.68
C ASP A 222 -6.97 3.50 19.02
N LYS A 223 -5.87 3.84 18.31
CA LYS A 223 -5.82 5.06 17.49
C LYS A 223 -6.83 5.08 16.32
N CYS A 224 -7.33 3.92 15.92
CA CYS A 224 -8.38 3.81 14.90
C CYS A 224 -9.79 3.86 15.49
N ARG A 225 -9.94 3.87 16.82
CA ARG A 225 -11.24 3.76 17.49
C ARG A 225 -12.24 4.84 17.05
N GLU A 226 -11.81 6.10 17.02
CA GLU A 226 -12.66 7.22 16.63
C GLU A 226 -13.14 7.05 15.18
N SER A 227 -12.23 6.77 14.25
CA SER A 227 -12.58 6.53 12.85
C SER A 227 -13.48 5.30 12.65
N LEU A 228 -13.32 4.25 13.46
CA LEU A 228 -14.16 3.05 13.40
C LEU A 228 -15.56 3.29 14.02
N SER A 229 -15.64 4.13 15.05
CA SER A 229 -16.91 4.48 15.72
C SER A 229 -17.88 5.22 14.79
N GLU A 230 -17.35 5.95 13.81
CA GLU A 230 -18.15 6.61 12.76
C GLU A 230 -18.87 5.62 11.83
N PHE A 231 -18.46 4.34 11.80
CA PHE A 231 -19.13 3.28 11.06
C PHE A 231 -20.11 2.46 11.91
N CYS A 232 -20.10 2.66 13.24
CA CYS A 232 -20.83 1.82 14.18
C CYS A 232 -21.98 2.59 14.85
N TRP A 233 -23.02 2.90 14.09
CA TRP A 233 -24.18 3.62 14.64
C TRP A 233 -25.23 2.70 15.29
N ARG A 234 -25.15 1.38 15.05
CA ARG A 234 -26.18 0.42 15.47
C ARG A 234 -25.68 -0.79 16.26
N CYS A 235 -24.38 -0.90 16.52
CA CYS A 235 -23.77 -2.05 17.21
C CYS A 235 -23.06 -1.68 18.52
N GLU A 236 -23.64 -0.75 19.28
CA GLU A 236 -23.10 -0.31 20.59
C GLU A 236 -22.70 -1.46 21.53
N PRO A 237 -23.45 -2.57 21.68
CA PRO A 237 -23.08 -3.61 22.63
C PRO A 237 -21.80 -4.36 22.23
N LEU A 238 -21.68 -4.74 20.95
CA LEU A 238 -20.51 -5.46 20.44
C LEU A 238 -19.28 -4.55 20.41
N ASP A 239 -19.46 -3.29 20.01
CA ASP A 239 -18.39 -2.30 19.96
C ASP A 239 -17.81 -2.06 21.35
N LYS A 240 -18.68 -1.85 22.35
CA LYS A 240 -18.27 -1.70 23.75
C LYS A 240 -17.49 -2.92 24.26
N GLU A 241 -18.05 -4.13 24.08
CA GLU A 241 -17.39 -5.37 24.51
C GLU A 241 -16.01 -5.56 23.85
N PHE A 242 -15.89 -5.20 22.57
CA PHE A 242 -14.64 -5.29 21.84
C PHE A 242 -13.59 -4.31 22.39
N TRP A 243 -13.96 -3.04 22.59
CA TRP A 243 -13.03 -2.03 23.10
C TRP A 243 -12.65 -2.27 24.56
N ASP A 244 -13.56 -2.78 25.39
CA ASP A 244 -13.26 -3.19 26.77
C ASP A 244 -12.20 -4.31 26.79
N LEU A 245 -12.29 -5.28 25.88
CA LEU A 245 -11.29 -6.34 25.71
C LEU A 245 -9.93 -5.78 25.25
N VAL A 246 -9.92 -4.82 24.32
CA VAL A 246 -8.70 -4.14 23.87
C VAL A 246 -8.01 -3.42 25.04
N LEU A 247 -8.77 -2.69 25.86
CA LEU A 247 -8.25 -1.99 27.03
C LEU A 247 -7.68 -2.96 28.07
N LYS A 248 -8.39 -4.06 28.34
CA LYS A 248 -7.91 -5.13 29.22
C LYS A 248 -6.56 -5.68 28.75
N LEU A 249 -6.45 -6.02 27.46
CA LEU A 249 -5.22 -6.59 26.89
C LEU A 249 -4.04 -5.60 26.86
N LYS A 250 -4.29 -4.29 26.82
CA LYS A 250 -3.25 -3.26 26.93
C LYS A 250 -2.70 -3.11 28.35
N ALA A 251 -3.45 -3.55 29.37
CA ALA A 251 -3.11 -3.40 30.77
C ALA A 251 -2.38 -4.62 31.37
N ASN A 252 -2.35 -5.75 30.63
CA ASN A 252 -1.57 -6.95 30.94
C ASN A 252 -0.13 -6.80 30.49
#